data_AF-G1VXJ3-F1
#
_entry.id   AF-G1VXJ3-F1
#
_cell.length_a   1.000
_cell.length_b   1.000
_cell.length_c   1.000
_cell.angle_alpha   90.00
_cell.angle_beta   90.00
_cell.angle_gamma   90.00
#
_symmetry.space_group_name_H-M   'P 1'
#
loop_
_entity.id
_entity.type
_entity.pdbx_description
1 polymer ?
#
loop_
_entity_poly.entity_id
_entity_poly.type
_entity_poly.pdbx_seq_one_letter_code
_entity_poly.pdbx_strand_id
1 'polypeptide(L)'
;MIVRKEQSKTFYKYLKLIYDILATETSGYALYIHEGRLYFATYAMGGKLSISSSGVEVYDELCKEPGAYEIRMTPHKDFEISKLPESKVTEDMKNIFKHATIGLEEKNHLCEINSNCSSVIADIARKSKLRIKDRYLKVMKKLQDFDVSMNKDFIICTKAEAVDKENLQVVLIMYFWCEDIQDEYDQDKLGMD
;
A
#
# COMPACT_ATOMS: atom_id res chain seq x y z
N MET A 1 -16.70 9.16 -9.89
CA MET A 1 -17.54 8.46 -8.90
C MET A 1 -17.34 9.09 -7.53
N ILE A 2 -18.39 9.16 -6.71
CA ILE A 2 -18.31 9.67 -5.34
C ILE A 2 -18.50 8.51 -4.35
N VAL A 3 -17.57 8.33 -3.43
CA VAL A 3 -17.62 7.37 -2.32
C VAL A 3 -17.82 8.11 -1.01
N ARG A 4 -18.95 7.84 -0.36
CA ARG A 4 -19.32 8.40 0.93
C ARG A 4 -19.09 7.39 2.04
N LYS A 5 -18.70 7.88 3.22
CA LYS A 5 -18.47 7.03 4.40
C LYS A 5 -19.67 6.18 4.80
N GLU A 6 -20.87 6.69 4.53
CA GLU A 6 -22.15 6.04 4.84
C GLU A 6 -22.44 4.82 3.97
N GLN A 7 -21.85 4.75 2.77
CA GLN A 7 -22.05 3.63 1.83
C GLN A 7 -21.25 2.39 2.26
N SER A 8 -20.00 2.59 2.68
CA SER A 8 -19.17 1.54 3.31
C SER A 8 -18.09 2.22 4.15
N LYS A 9 -18.10 1.95 5.46
CA LYS A 9 -17.10 2.50 6.38
C LYS A 9 -15.74 1.87 6.13
N THR A 10 -15.73 0.58 5.82
CA THR A 10 -14.51 -0.18 5.52
C THR A 10 -13.85 0.32 4.25
N PHE A 11 -14.59 0.44 3.15
CA PHE A 11 -14.03 0.96 1.91
C PHE A 11 -13.50 2.39 2.09
N TYR A 12 -14.28 3.26 2.74
CA TYR A 12 -13.87 4.63 3.01
C TYR A 12 -12.57 4.70 3.84
N LYS A 13 -12.38 3.83 4.85
CA LYS A 13 -11.14 3.72 5.63
C LYS A 13 -9.93 3.43 4.74
N TYR A 14 -10.04 2.49 3.81
CA TYR A 14 -8.94 2.15 2.91
C TYR A 14 -8.69 3.23 1.85
N LEU A 15 -9.73 3.85 1.29
CA LEU A 15 -9.56 5.01 0.42
C LEU A 15 -8.88 6.17 1.12
N LYS A 16 -9.21 6.44 2.39
CA LYS A 16 -8.52 7.46 3.19
C LYS A 16 -7.04 7.16 3.36
N LEU A 17 -6.69 5.90 3.61
CA LEU A 17 -5.29 5.47 3.69
C LEU A 17 -4.56 5.73 2.38
N ILE A 18 -5.14 5.31 1.25
CA ILE A 18 -4.56 5.51 -0.08
C ILE A 18 -4.42 7.00 -0.41
N TYR A 19 -5.49 7.78 -0.20
CA TYR A 19 -5.48 9.22 -0.38
C TYR A 19 -4.37 9.88 0.45
N ASP A 20 -4.22 9.52 1.73
CA ASP A 20 -3.19 10.08 2.59
C ASP A 20 -1.78 9.74 2.13
N ILE A 21 -1.57 8.57 1.53
CA ILE A 21 -0.27 8.19 0.94
C ILE A 21 -0.01 9.07 -0.29
N LEU A 22 -0.95 9.13 -1.23
CA LEU A 22 -0.77 9.85 -2.50
C LEU A 22 -0.68 11.37 -2.29
N ALA A 23 -1.42 11.92 -1.34
CA ALA A 23 -1.42 13.36 -1.04
C ALA A 23 -0.10 13.86 -0.42
N THR A 24 0.79 12.96 0.03
CA THR A 24 2.15 13.34 0.47
C THR A 24 3.13 13.56 -0.67
N GLU A 25 2.78 13.17 -1.90
CA GLU A 25 3.62 13.30 -3.08
C GLU A 25 3.15 14.50 -3.93
N THR A 26 4.10 15.34 -4.35
CA THR A 26 3.82 16.48 -5.25
C THR A 26 3.77 16.07 -6.72
N SER A 27 4.44 14.98 -7.08
CA SER A 27 4.43 14.32 -8.38
C SER A 27 4.87 12.86 -8.21
N GLY A 28 4.74 12.03 -9.25
CA GLY A 28 5.27 10.66 -9.19
C GLY A 28 4.48 9.72 -8.28
N TYR A 29 3.17 9.79 -8.41
CA TYR A 29 2.27 8.81 -7.83
C TYR A 29 1.27 8.36 -8.90
N ALA A 30 0.67 7.20 -8.69
CA ALA A 30 -0.39 6.73 -9.54
C ALA A 30 -1.44 5.96 -8.76
N LEU A 31 -2.68 6.09 -9.23
CA LEU A 31 -3.81 5.27 -8.84
C LEU A 31 -4.30 4.58 -10.12
N TYR A 32 -4.33 3.26 -10.12
CA TYR A 32 -4.74 2.45 -11.26
C TYR A 32 -5.82 1.48 -10.82
N ILE A 33 -6.75 1.20 -11.72
CA ILE A 33 -7.62 0.06 -11.54
C ILE A 33 -7.40 -0.91 -12.69
N HIS A 34 -7.23 -2.18 -12.33
CA HIS A 34 -7.04 -3.27 -13.26
C HIS A 34 -7.60 -4.56 -12.64
N GLU A 35 -8.37 -5.34 -13.41
CA GLU A 35 -8.97 -6.60 -12.97
C GLU A 35 -9.73 -6.51 -11.63
N GLY A 36 -10.57 -5.49 -11.44
CA GLY A 36 -11.36 -5.31 -10.20
C GLY A 36 -10.54 -4.89 -8.97
N ARG A 37 -9.25 -4.59 -9.12
CA ARG A 37 -8.35 -4.26 -8.01
C ARG A 37 -7.81 -2.84 -8.12
N LEU A 38 -7.73 -2.17 -6.98
CA LEU A 38 -7.17 -0.84 -6.89
C LEU A 38 -5.67 -0.96 -6.59
N TYR A 39 -4.86 -0.49 -7.51
CA TYR A 39 -3.42 -0.36 -7.38
C TYR A 39 -3.07 1.09 -7.10
N PHE A 40 -2.15 1.33 -6.16
CA PHE A 40 -1.65 2.66 -5.87
C PHE A 40 -0.15 2.57 -5.68
N ALA A 41 0.57 3.59 -6.13
CA ALA A 41 2.01 3.58 -5.98
C ALA A 41 2.57 5.01 -6.01
N THR A 42 3.72 5.16 -5.38
CA THR A 42 4.59 6.33 -5.40
C THR A 42 5.98 5.87 -5.84
N TYR A 43 6.95 6.77 -5.91
CA TYR A 43 8.34 6.40 -6.19
C TYR A 43 8.98 5.40 -5.21
N ALA A 44 8.44 5.24 -4.00
CA ALA A 44 9.12 4.49 -2.95
C ALA A 44 8.22 3.48 -2.22
N MET A 45 6.94 3.45 -2.53
CA MET A 45 6.04 2.41 -2.04
C MET A 45 4.87 2.23 -2.99
N GLY A 46 4.12 1.17 -2.80
CA GLY A 46 2.80 1.05 -3.38
C GLY A 46 2.03 -0.09 -2.77
N GLY A 47 0.97 -0.48 -3.45
CA GLY A 47 0.13 -1.53 -2.98
C GLY A 47 -1.02 -1.85 -3.91
N LYS A 48 -1.74 -2.89 -3.49
CA LYS A 48 -2.91 -3.44 -4.13
C LYS A 48 -3.98 -3.64 -3.05
N LEU A 49 -5.16 -3.11 -3.30
CA LEU A 49 -6.35 -3.31 -2.49
C LEU A 49 -7.36 -4.14 -3.29
N SER A 50 -7.79 -5.25 -2.69
CA SER A 50 -8.88 -6.10 -3.14
C SER A 50 -9.98 -6.09 -2.08
N ILE A 51 -11.23 -5.88 -2.47
CA ILE A 51 -12.37 -5.99 -1.56
C ILE A 51 -13.47 -6.77 -2.26
N SER A 52 -13.86 -7.89 -1.65
CA SER A 52 -14.89 -8.78 -2.18
C SER A 52 -16.03 -8.96 -1.19
N SER A 53 -17.22 -9.26 -1.71
CA SER A 53 -18.38 -9.68 -0.96
C SER A 53 -18.84 -11.03 -1.48
N SER A 54 -18.88 -12.05 -0.63
CA SER A 54 -19.22 -13.43 -1.02
C SER A 54 -18.40 -13.95 -2.22
N GLY A 55 -17.14 -13.51 -2.35
CA GLY A 55 -16.25 -13.87 -3.46
C GLY A 55 -16.42 -13.03 -4.74
N VAL A 56 -17.35 -12.08 -4.76
CA VAL A 56 -17.54 -11.12 -5.86
C VAL A 56 -16.79 -9.84 -5.54
N GLU A 57 -15.90 -9.37 -6.42
CA GLU A 57 -15.18 -8.11 -6.21
C GLU A 57 -16.17 -6.93 -6.20
N VAL A 58 -16.17 -6.18 -5.11
CA VAL A 58 -17.14 -5.09 -4.87
C VAL A 58 -16.86 -3.90 -5.79
N TYR A 59 -15.65 -3.84 -6.37
CA TYR A 59 -15.22 -2.76 -7.26
C TYR A 59 -15.43 -3.02 -8.74
N ASP A 60 -15.98 -4.18 -9.13
CA ASP A 60 -16.21 -4.50 -10.54
C ASP A 60 -17.12 -3.46 -11.22
N GLU A 61 -18.09 -2.91 -10.50
CA GLU A 61 -18.90 -1.80 -11.00
C GLU A 61 -18.19 -0.45 -10.92
N LEU A 62 -17.38 -0.23 -9.88
CA LEU A 62 -16.64 1.01 -9.67
C LEU A 62 -15.63 1.27 -10.80
N CYS A 63 -15.18 0.21 -11.49
CA CYS A 63 -13.98 0.24 -12.31
C CYS A 63 -14.08 -0.62 -13.58
N LYS A 64 -15.26 -0.61 -14.22
CA LYS A 64 -15.52 -1.34 -15.48
C LYS A 64 -14.47 -1.10 -16.57
N GLU A 65 -13.79 0.03 -16.51
CA GLU A 65 -12.72 0.35 -17.44
C GLU A 65 -11.36 0.34 -16.73
N PRO A 66 -10.42 -0.54 -17.13
CA PRO A 66 -9.07 -0.45 -16.61
C PRO A 66 -8.42 0.89 -17.01
N GLY A 67 -7.52 1.40 -16.18
CA GLY A 67 -6.78 2.62 -16.49
C GLY A 67 -6.27 3.37 -15.27
N ALA A 68 -5.73 4.56 -15.53
CA ALA A 68 -5.27 5.51 -14.52
C ALA A 68 -6.43 6.36 -14.00
N TYR A 69 -6.41 6.66 -12.71
CA TYR A 69 -7.43 7.42 -12.01
C TYR A 69 -6.78 8.51 -11.14
N GLU A 70 -7.57 9.51 -10.80
CA GLU A 70 -7.28 10.45 -9.73
C GLU A 70 -8.24 10.25 -8.57
N ILE A 71 -7.77 10.51 -7.35
CA ILE A 71 -8.58 10.55 -6.15
C ILE A 71 -8.50 11.93 -5.52
N ARG A 72 -9.66 12.54 -5.26
CA ARG A 72 -9.78 13.85 -4.61
C ARG A 72 -10.68 13.74 -3.40
N MET A 73 -10.42 14.55 -2.38
CA MET A 73 -11.32 14.69 -1.25
C MET A 73 -12.13 15.97 -1.43
N THR A 74 -13.45 15.85 -1.43
CA THR A 74 -14.38 16.98 -1.52
C THR A 74 -14.41 17.77 -0.20
N PRO A 75 -14.94 19.01 -0.18
CA PRO A 75 -15.13 19.78 1.06
C PRO A 75 -15.98 19.07 2.11
N HIS A 76 -16.92 18.21 1.68
CA HIS A 76 -17.76 17.40 2.56
C HIS A 76 -17.06 16.13 3.09
N LYS A 77 -15.77 15.96 2.77
CA LYS A 77 -14.95 14.77 3.10
C LYS A 77 -15.40 13.50 2.39
N ASP A 78 -16.12 13.60 1.28
CA ASP A 78 -16.34 12.47 0.38
C ASP A 78 -15.14 12.28 -0.56
N PHE A 79 -14.91 11.04 -1.04
CA PHE A 79 -13.88 10.78 -2.04
C PHE A 79 -14.48 10.79 -3.45
N GLU A 80 -13.86 11.56 -4.33
CA GLU A 80 -14.13 11.52 -5.75
C GLU A 80 -13.01 10.74 -6.46
N ILE A 81 -13.38 9.68 -7.18
CA ILE A 81 -12.48 8.89 -8.01
C ILE A 81 -12.88 9.04 -9.47
N SER A 82 -11.97 9.57 -10.29
CA SER A 82 -12.25 9.95 -11.68
C SER A 82 -11.17 9.41 -12.60
N LYS A 83 -11.56 8.85 -13.74
CA LYS A 83 -10.61 8.31 -14.72
C LYS A 83 -9.81 9.45 -15.34
N LEU A 84 -8.50 9.27 -15.42
CA LEU A 84 -7.64 10.23 -16.10
C LEU A 84 -7.71 10.00 -17.61
N PRO A 85 -7.80 11.08 -18.42
CA PRO A 85 -7.62 10.96 -19.85
C PRO A 85 -6.19 10.52 -20.15
N GLU A 86 -5.98 9.75 -21.23
CA GLU A 86 -4.65 9.23 -21.60
C GLU A 86 -3.58 10.32 -21.71
N SER A 87 -3.97 11.52 -22.17
CA SER A 87 -3.08 12.68 -22.27
C SER A 87 -2.52 13.18 -20.92
N LYS A 88 -3.14 12.80 -19.81
CA LYS A 88 -2.67 13.11 -18.45
C LYS A 88 -1.92 11.95 -17.80
N VAL A 89 -1.85 10.79 -18.44
CA VAL A 89 -1.09 9.64 -17.94
C VAL A 89 0.36 9.80 -18.35
N THR A 90 1.21 10.17 -17.38
CA THR A 90 2.64 10.37 -17.64
C THR A 90 3.38 9.04 -17.75
N GLU A 91 4.56 9.07 -18.36
CA GLU A 91 5.42 7.89 -18.43
C GLU A 91 5.87 7.44 -17.04
N ASP A 92 6.12 8.38 -16.12
CA ASP A 92 6.43 8.09 -14.72
C ASP A 92 5.32 7.27 -14.06
N MET A 93 4.04 7.62 -14.29
CA MET A 93 2.91 6.87 -13.72
C MET A 93 2.88 5.43 -14.25
N LYS A 94 3.14 5.23 -15.54
CA LYS A 94 3.20 3.89 -16.16
C LYS A 94 4.37 3.07 -15.61
N ASN A 95 5.54 3.70 -15.47
CA ASN A 95 6.72 3.06 -14.90
C ASN A 95 6.47 2.66 -13.44
N ILE A 96 5.91 3.57 -12.64
CA ILE A 96 5.53 3.31 -11.24
C ILE A 96 4.57 2.12 -11.15
N PHE A 97 3.56 2.02 -12.03
CA PHE A 97 2.66 0.88 -12.05
C PHE A 97 3.37 -0.43 -12.41
N LYS A 98 4.24 -0.42 -13.43
CA LYS A 98 5.04 -1.59 -13.81
C LYS A 98 5.96 -2.05 -12.67
N HIS A 99 6.57 -1.11 -11.95
CA HIS A 99 7.36 -1.41 -10.75
C HIS A 99 6.49 -1.99 -9.63
N ALA A 100 5.26 -1.49 -9.48
CA ALA A 100 4.32 -1.98 -8.48
C ALA A 100 3.93 -3.44 -8.68
N THR A 101 3.71 -3.84 -9.93
CA THR A 101 3.36 -5.22 -10.25
C THR A 101 4.52 -6.18 -10.01
N ILE A 102 5.76 -5.77 -10.32
CA ILE A 102 6.98 -6.56 -10.07
C ILE A 102 7.18 -6.81 -8.57
N GLY A 103 7.02 -5.78 -7.73
CA GLY A 103 7.17 -5.91 -6.28
C GLY A 103 6.15 -6.85 -5.60
N LEU A 104 5.12 -7.29 -6.33
CA LEU A 104 4.08 -8.19 -5.83
C LEU A 104 4.31 -9.67 -6.19
N GLU A 105 5.30 -9.97 -7.04
CA GLU A 105 5.69 -11.33 -7.42
C GLU A 105 6.66 -11.95 -6.38
N GLU A 106 6.76 -13.28 -6.31
CA GLU A 106 7.68 -14.09 -5.46
C GLU A 106 8.06 -13.56 -4.06
N LYS A 107 7.44 -14.08 -3.00
CA LYS A 107 7.61 -13.55 -1.63
C LYS A 107 8.16 -14.59 -0.67
N ASN A 108 9.17 -14.21 0.11
CA ASN A 108 9.64 -14.98 1.25
C ASN A 108 9.05 -14.41 2.53
N HIS A 109 8.30 -15.22 3.28
CA HIS A 109 7.72 -14.80 4.56
C HIS A 109 8.83 -14.53 5.60
N LEU A 110 8.68 -13.46 6.39
CA LEU A 110 9.64 -13.04 7.41
C LEU A 110 9.08 -13.11 8.84
N CYS A 111 7.91 -12.52 9.05
CA CYS A 111 7.25 -12.48 10.35
C CYS A 111 5.80 -12.01 10.25
N GLU A 112 5.07 -12.22 11.34
CA GLU A 112 3.79 -11.58 11.59
C GLU A 112 3.98 -10.41 12.55
N ILE A 113 3.29 -9.30 12.30
CA ILE A 113 3.30 -8.11 13.14
C ILE A 113 1.89 -7.91 13.69
N ASN A 114 1.76 -8.04 15.02
CA ASN A 114 0.51 -7.81 15.72
C ASN A 114 0.58 -6.57 16.64
N SER A 115 -0.56 -6.21 17.22
CA SER A 115 -0.69 -5.08 18.16
C SER A 115 0.27 -5.10 19.37
N ASN A 116 0.88 -6.23 19.71
CA ASN A 116 1.82 -6.36 20.82
C ASN A 116 3.30 -6.20 20.41
N CYS A 117 3.60 -6.04 19.11
CA CYS A 117 4.97 -5.88 18.63
C CYS A 117 5.50 -4.46 18.93
N SER A 118 6.38 -4.33 19.93
CA SER A 118 6.97 -3.04 20.33
C SER A 118 8.02 -2.48 19.36
N SER A 119 8.62 -3.33 18.51
CA SER A 119 9.77 -2.94 17.68
C SER A 119 9.74 -3.51 16.26
N VAL A 120 8.56 -3.47 15.63
CA VAL A 120 8.27 -3.90 14.24
C VAL A 120 9.39 -3.58 13.25
N ILE A 121 9.86 -2.33 13.22
CA ILE A 121 10.82 -1.85 12.23
C ILE A 121 12.21 -2.47 12.46
N ALA A 122 12.61 -2.60 13.72
CA ALA A 122 13.90 -3.19 14.07
C ALA A 122 13.92 -4.70 13.77
N ASP A 123 12.81 -5.39 14.01
CA ASP A 123 12.70 -6.83 13.72
C ASP A 123 12.71 -7.10 12.21
N ILE A 124 12.00 -6.27 11.43
CA ILE A 124 12.05 -6.32 9.96
C ILE A 124 13.48 -6.09 9.50
N ALA A 125 14.12 -4.98 9.90
CA ALA A 125 15.48 -4.65 9.48
C ALA A 125 16.50 -5.74 9.86
N ARG A 126 16.38 -6.32 11.06
CA ARG A 126 17.27 -7.41 11.51
C ARG A 126 17.15 -8.66 10.64
N LYS A 127 15.91 -9.02 10.27
CA LYS A 127 15.61 -10.24 9.49
C LYS A 127 15.86 -10.09 8.00
N SER A 128 15.54 -8.93 7.42
CA SER A 128 15.67 -8.70 5.99
C SER A 128 17.01 -8.12 5.57
N LYS A 129 17.76 -7.48 6.50
CA LYS A 129 18.93 -6.63 6.20
C LYS A 129 18.61 -5.42 5.33
N LEU A 130 17.34 -5.02 5.28
CA LEU A 130 16.86 -3.90 4.47
C LEU A 130 16.32 -2.78 5.35
N ARG A 131 16.51 -1.53 4.92
CA ARG A 131 15.95 -0.34 5.56
C ARG A 131 14.83 0.27 4.74
N ILE A 132 13.65 0.40 5.36
CA ILE A 132 12.53 1.18 4.81
C ILE A 132 12.80 2.67 5.04
N LYS A 133 12.56 3.51 4.02
CA LYS A 133 12.69 4.98 4.14
C LYS A 133 11.75 5.55 5.21
N ASP A 134 12.30 6.41 6.05
CA ASP A 134 11.64 6.93 7.26
C ASP A 134 10.25 7.54 6.99
N ARG A 135 10.05 8.19 5.84
CA ARG A 135 8.77 8.83 5.47
C ARG A 135 7.58 7.85 5.36
N TYR A 136 7.83 6.57 5.11
CA TYR A 136 6.77 5.55 4.97
C TYR A 136 6.63 4.63 6.20
N LEU A 137 7.53 4.74 7.18
CA LEU A 137 7.43 4.00 8.45
C LEU A 137 6.12 4.34 9.20
N LYS A 138 5.66 5.59 9.10
CA LYS A 138 4.38 6.02 9.70
C LYS A 138 3.18 5.31 9.09
N VAL A 139 3.25 4.97 7.80
CA VAL A 139 2.18 4.23 7.11
C VAL A 139 2.15 2.80 7.61
N MET A 140 3.31 2.15 7.70
CA MET A 140 3.42 0.79 8.23
C MET A 140 2.91 0.68 9.68
N LYS A 141 3.21 1.66 10.55
CA LYS A 141 2.70 1.69 11.93
C LYS A 141 1.17 1.83 12.04
N LYS A 142 0.49 2.36 11.01
CA LYS A 142 -0.97 2.46 10.98
C LYS A 142 -1.63 1.13 10.58
N LEU A 143 -0.89 0.26 9.90
CA LEU A 143 -1.32 -1.11 9.66
C LEU A 143 -1.16 -1.86 10.98
N GLN A 144 -2.26 -2.33 11.56
CA GLN A 144 -2.23 -3.27 12.67
C GLN A 144 -2.46 -4.67 12.10
N ASP A 145 -1.88 -5.70 12.70
CA ASP A 145 -2.10 -7.11 12.37
C ASP A 145 -1.91 -7.40 10.87
N PHE A 146 -0.64 -7.54 10.47
CA PHE A 146 -0.23 -7.79 9.09
C PHE A 146 0.96 -8.76 9.02
N ASP A 147 1.01 -9.53 7.94
CA ASP A 147 2.13 -10.40 7.60
C ASP A 147 3.20 -9.60 6.86
N VAL A 148 4.45 -9.90 7.17
CA VAL A 148 5.61 -9.31 6.50
C VAL A 148 6.33 -10.38 5.71
N SER A 149 6.55 -10.08 4.45
CA SER A 149 7.39 -10.84 3.54
C SER A 149 8.43 -9.92 2.89
N MET A 150 9.39 -10.49 2.18
CA MET A 150 10.32 -9.74 1.34
C MET A 150 10.46 -10.33 -0.05
N ASN A 151 10.85 -9.48 -1.00
CA ASN A 151 11.34 -9.86 -2.31
C ASN A 151 12.43 -8.88 -2.73
N LYS A 152 13.66 -9.36 -2.97
CA LYS A 152 14.81 -8.52 -3.37
C LYS A 152 14.90 -7.26 -2.51
N ASP A 153 14.59 -6.10 -3.08
CA ASP A 153 14.71 -4.78 -2.46
C ASP A 153 13.40 -4.31 -1.80
N PHE A 154 12.41 -5.20 -1.62
CA PHE A 154 11.09 -4.85 -1.12
C PHE A 154 10.75 -5.55 0.18
N ILE A 155 10.22 -4.77 1.13
CA ILE A 155 9.43 -5.27 2.25
C ILE A 155 7.96 -5.21 1.89
N ILE A 156 7.24 -6.31 2.08
CA ILE A 156 5.86 -6.48 1.67
C ILE A 156 5.01 -6.75 2.90
N CYS A 157 4.06 -5.89 3.18
CA CYS A 157 3.08 -6.03 4.25
C CYS A 157 1.74 -6.49 3.67
N THR A 158 1.21 -7.62 4.13
CA THR A 158 -0.09 -8.14 3.69
C THR A 158 -1.06 -8.13 4.88
N LYS A 159 -2.20 -7.47 4.71
CA LYS A 159 -3.29 -7.48 5.66
C LYS A 159 -4.53 -8.07 5.00
N ALA A 160 -5.03 -9.17 5.55
CA ALA A 160 -6.35 -9.68 5.26
C ALA A 160 -7.28 -9.41 6.45
N GLU A 161 -8.45 -8.84 6.21
CA GLU A 161 -9.49 -8.69 7.24
C GLU A 161 -10.87 -9.07 6.70
N ALA A 162 -11.64 -9.82 7.48
CA ALA A 162 -13.05 -10.06 7.24
C ALA A 162 -13.88 -9.07 8.08
N VAL A 163 -14.83 -8.39 7.44
CA VAL A 163 -15.71 -7.42 8.08
C VAL A 163 -17.15 -7.94 8.00
N ASP A 164 -17.50 -8.80 8.95
CA ASP A 164 -18.78 -9.51 8.99
C ASP A 164 -20.00 -8.58 8.89
N LYS A 165 -19.93 -7.42 9.57
CA LYS A 165 -21.03 -6.42 9.57
C LYS A 165 -21.30 -5.81 8.20
N GLU A 166 -20.30 -5.76 7.32
CA GLU A 166 -20.44 -5.26 5.96
C GLU A 166 -20.50 -6.41 4.94
N ASN A 167 -20.40 -7.68 5.38
CA ASN A 167 -20.24 -8.85 4.52
C ASN A 167 -19.10 -8.69 3.49
N LEU A 168 -17.95 -8.18 3.96
CA LEU A 168 -16.78 -7.89 3.12
C LEU A 168 -15.56 -8.69 3.56
N GLN A 169 -14.74 -9.07 2.59
CA GLN A 169 -13.36 -9.49 2.77
C GLN A 169 -12.46 -8.46 2.13
N VAL A 170 -11.42 -8.06 2.84
CA VAL A 170 -10.44 -7.08 2.38
C VAL A 170 -9.06 -7.70 2.39
N VAL A 171 -8.34 -7.56 1.28
CA VAL A 171 -6.92 -7.88 1.19
C VAL A 171 -6.17 -6.64 0.73
N LEU A 172 -5.37 -6.08 1.62
CA LEU A 172 -4.43 -5.02 1.32
C LEU A 172 -3.02 -5.60 1.29
N ILE A 173 -2.34 -5.45 0.17
CA ILE A 173 -0.91 -5.74 0.03
C ILE A 173 -0.21 -4.41 -0.19
N MET A 174 0.80 -4.12 0.61
CA MET A 174 1.66 -2.97 0.44
C MET A 174 3.10 -3.43 0.28
N TYR A 175 3.85 -2.79 -0.60
CA TYR A 175 5.28 -3.01 -0.74
C TYR A 175 6.01 -1.67 -0.52
N PHE A 176 7.17 -1.75 0.10
CA PHE A 176 8.03 -0.63 0.40
C PHE A 176 9.37 -0.89 -0.25
N TRP A 177 9.82 0.03 -1.09
CA TRP A 177 11.18 -0.03 -1.59
C TRP A 177 12.13 0.28 -0.45
N CYS A 178 13.10 -0.60 -0.28
CA CYS A 178 14.10 -0.53 0.75
C CYS A 178 15.47 -0.30 0.14
N GLU A 179 16.33 0.32 0.94
CA GLU A 179 17.75 0.41 0.66
C GLU A 179 18.44 -0.74 1.38
N ASP A 180 19.46 -1.31 0.74
CA ASP A 180 20.33 -2.29 1.38
C ASP A 180 21.02 -1.60 2.57
N ILE A 181 21.04 -2.28 3.70
CA ILE A 181 21.88 -1.85 4.82
C ILE A 181 23.28 -2.33 4.46
N GLN A 182 23.98 -1.62 3.56
CA GLN A 182 25.44 -1.74 3.48
C GLN A 182 25.98 -1.57 4.89
N ASP A 183 26.93 -2.42 5.28
CA ASP A 183 27.49 -2.60 6.62
C ASP A 183 28.07 -1.31 7.26
N GLU A 184 27.23 -0.32 7.53
CA GLU A 184 27.51 0.85 8.39
C GLU A 184 26.91 0.66 9.79
N TYR A 185 26.33 -0.51 10.08
CA TYR A 185 26.09 -0.98 11.43
C TYR A 185 27.18 -1.97 11.86
N ASP A 186 28.44 -1.53 11.78
CA ASP A 186 29.49 -1.97 12.70
C ASP A 186 29.05 -1.55 14.13
N GLN A 187 28.14 -2.32 14.73
CA GLN A 187 27.80 -2.18 16.15
C GLN A 187 28.98 -2.55 17.07
N ASP A 188 30.10 -3.00 16.50
CA ASP A 188 31.38 -3.20 17.19
C ASP A 188 32.20 -1.91 17.37
N LYS A 189 31.73 -0.74 16.92
CA LYS A 189 32.37 0.57 17.20
C LYS A 189 31.74 1.38 18.34
N LEU A 190 30.74 0.83 19.06
CA LEU A 190 30.17 1.46 20.26
C LEU A 190 30.40 0.66 21.55
N GLY A 191 31.31 -0.30 21.51
CA GLY A 191 31.81 -0.93 22.71
C GLY A 191 33.19 -1.50 22.46
N MET A 192 34.22 -0.69 22.67
CA MET A 192 35.41 -1.00 23.47
C MET A 192 36.25 0.30 23.61
N ASP A 193 36.47 0.65 24.88
CA ASP A 193 37.39 1.62 25.50
C ASP A 193 37.13 3.14 25.39
#